data_AF-F0QSK9-F1
#
_entry.id   AF-F0QSK9-F1
#
_cell.length_a   1.000
_cell.length_b   1.000
_cell.length_c   1.000
_cell.angle_alpha   90.00
_cell.angle_beta   90.00
_cell.angle_gamma   90.00
#
_symmetry.space_group_name_H-M   'P 1'
#
loop_
_entity.id
_entity.type
_entity.pdbx_description
1 polymer ?
#
loop_
_entity_poly.entity_id
_entity_poly.type
_entity_poly.pdbx_seq_one_letter_code
_entity_poly.pdbx_strand_id
1 'polypeptide(L)'
;MNLVRIGIALTVIGAVILLVTNAFLPRVYNIMLSTLSNMTISLDVYSRYLVPVYVNNPAYIVVMLNNSYPLSVYIFDSFGHVLTPLSYSHEHGLYLITFPLLKHGNYSLVLFNNNPEPLNVSLSVTAVSQYIVGNALLINLVMDLGVVIFILGVLLIVMRTLYTVKYRFLNTR
;
A
#
# COMPACT_ATOMS: atom_id res chain seq x y z
N MET A 1 2.93 25.82 -35.43
CA MET A 1 3.77 24.60 -35.50
C MET A 1 4.38 24.24 -34.14
N ASN A 2 4.80 25.21 -33.31
CA ASN A 2 5.40 24.95 -32.00
C ASN A 2 4.49 24.25 -30.98
N LEU A 3 3.20 24.59 -30.93
CA LEU A 3 2.26 24.01 -29.95
C LEU A 3 2.10 22.47 -30.07
N VAL A 4 2.03 21.93 -31.29
CA VAL A 4 1.93 20.47 -31.50
C VAL A 4 3.25 19.79 -31.13
N ARG A 5 4.38 20.39 -31.46
CA ARG A 5 5.71 19.85 -31.10
C ARG A 5 5.90 19.81 -29.58
N ILE A 6 5.49 20.86 -28.88
CA ILE A 6 5.49 20.90 -27.40
C ILE A 6 4.52 19.86 -26.84
N GLY A 7 3.32 19.74 -27.41
CA GLY A 7 2.34 18.73 -27.01
C GLY A 7 2.89 17.31 -27.13
N ILE A 8 3.49 16.96 -28.27
CA ILE A 8 4.13 15.65 -28.51
C ILE A 8 5.26 15.41 -27.51
N ALA A 9 6.13 16.39 -27.29
CA ALA A 9 7.24 16.26 -26.34
C ALA A 9 6.73 15.97 -24.92
N LEU A 10 5.69 16.68 -24.47
CA LEU A 10 5.05 16.43 -23.17
C LEU A 10 4.41 15.04 -23.11
N THR A 11 3.76 14.59 -24.19
CA THR A 11 3.16 13.23 -24.22
C THR A 11 4.23 12.15 -24.11
N VAL A 12 5.36 12.30 -24.81
CA VAL A 12 6.48 11.35 -24.73
C VAL A 12 7.09 11.34 -23.33
N ILE A 13 7.35 12.51 -22.75
CA ILE A 13 7.89 12.62 -21.38
C ILE A 13 6.94 11.97 -20.36
N GLY A 14 5.64 12.28 -20.42
CA GLY A 14 4.63 11.67 -19.56
C GLY A 14 4.57 10.15 -19.72
N ALA A 15 4.58 9.65 -20.96
CA ALA A 15 4.58 8.21 -21.23
C ALA A 15 5.83 7.50 -20.69
N VAL A 16 7.02 8.11 -20.82
CA VAL A 16 8.26 7.57 -20.26
C VAL A 16 8.20 7.50 -18.75
N ILE A 17 7.74 8.57 -18.08
CA ILE A 17 7.58 8.58 -16.62
C ILE A 17 6.66 7.45 -16.17
N LEU A 18 5.50 7.28 -16.83
CA LEU A 18 4.54 6.24 -16.51
C LEU A 18 5.09 4.82 -16.72
N LEU A 19 5.85 4.59 -17.79
CA LEU A 19 6.47 3.28 -18.04
C LEU A 19 7.55 2.96 -16.99
N VAL A 20 8.37 3.94 -16.64
CA VAL A 20 9.43 3.78 -15.64
C VAL A 20 8.83 3.50 -14.27
N THR A 21 7.85 4.29 -13.81
CA THR A 21 7.21 4.06 -12.51
C THR A 21 6.50 2.70 -12.44
N ASN A 22 5.84 2.28 -13.52
CA ASN A 22 5.18 0.98 -13.58
C ASN A 22 6.17 -0.20 -13.48
N ALA A 23 7.40 -0.04 -13.98
CA ALA A 23 8.44 -1.06 -13.85
C ALA A 23 8.97 -1.22 -12.40
N PHE A 24 8.85 -0.21 -11.55
CA PHE A 24 9.33 -0.26 -10.15
C PHE A 24 8.31 -0.85 -9.17
N LEU A 25 7.01 -0.84 -9.50
CA LEU A 25 5.94 -1.40 -8.67
C LEU A 25 6.18 -2.87 -8.24
N PRO A 26 6.51 -3.81 -9.15
CA PRO A 26 6.77 -5.21 -8.79
C PRO A 26 7.89 -5.38 -7.76
N ARG A 27 8.90 -4.49 -7.79
CA ARG A 27 10.03 -4.55 -6.85
C ARG A 27 9.59 -4.19 -5.43
N VAL A 28 8.66 -3.25 -5.27
CA VAL A 28 8.08 -2.89 -3.96
C VAL A 28 7.26 -4.05 -3.40
N TYR A 29 6.43 -4.69 -4.24
CA TYR A 29 5.65 -5.87 -3.85
C TYR A 29 6.53 -7.06 -3.43
N ASN A 30 7.59 -7.35 -4.17
CA ASN A 30 8.50 -8.45 -3.85
C ASN A 30 9.22 -8.26 -2.50
N ILE A 31 9.56 -7.01 -2.15
CA ILE A 31 10.16 -6.71 -0.84
C ILE A 31 9.12 -6.96 0.27
N MET A 32 7.86 -6.56 0.10
CA MET A 32 6.80 -6.84 1.08
C MET A 32 6.53 -8.34 1.28
N LEU A 33 6.60 -9.14 0.22
CA LEU A 33 6.47 -10.60 0.28
C LEU A 33 7.62 -11.24 1.04
N SER A 34 8.85 -10.72 0.90
CA SER A 34 10.03 -11.26 1.58
C SER A 34 10.02 -11.05 3.11
N THR A 35 9.19 -10.13 3.61
CA THR A 35 9.03 -9.84 5.04
C THR A 35 7.76 -10.45 5.65
N LEU A 36 7.01 -11.23 4.86
CA LEU A 36 5.80 -11.90 5.30
C LEU A 36 6.14 -13.16 6.11
N SER A 37 5.72 -13.18 7.37
CA SER A 37 5.80 -14.36 8.25
C SER A 37 4.40 -14.94 8.44
N ASN A 38 4.22 -16.19 8.05
CA ASN A 38 2.96 -16.92 8.21
C ASN A 38 3.12 -18.02 9.25
N MET A 39 2.17 -18.11 10.18
CA MET A 39 2.12 -19.17 11.17
C MET A 39 0.69 -19.54 11.51
N THR A 40 0.44 -20.83 11.71
CA THR A 40 -0.83 -21.33 12.26
C THR A 40 -0.66 -21.59 13.74
N ILE A 41 -1.56 -21.04 14.55
CA ILE A 41 -1.53 -21.13 16.01
C ILE A 41 -2.84 -21.78 16.46
N SER A 42 -2.75 -22.78 17.33
CA SER A 42 -3.90 -23.28 18.08
C SER A 42 -3.95 -22.57 19.43
N LEU A 43 -5.09 -21.97 19.75
CA LEU A 43 -5.35 -21.24 20.98
C LEU A 43 -6.31 -22.04 21.83
N ASP A 44 -5.84 -22.49 23.00
CA ASP A 44 -6.69 -23.13 24.01
C ASP A 44 -7.74 -22.17 24.57
N VAL A 45 -8.72 -22.73 25.28
CA VAL A 45 -9.83 -22.00 25.92
C VAL A 45 -9.31 -20.98 26.94
N TYR A 46 -9.77 -19.73 26.84
CA TYR A 46 -9.33 -18.61 27.71
C TYR A 46 -7.81 -18.40 27.76
N SER A 47 -7.09 -18.75 26.68
CA SER A 47 -5.63 -18.67 26.63
C SER A 47 -5.11 -17.37 26.00
N ARG A 48 -3.83 -17.10 26.25
CA ARG A 48 -3.07 -16.00 25.66
C ARG A 48 -1.88 -16.59 24.93
N TYR A 49 -1.64 -16.12 23.71
CA TYR A 49 -0.48 -16.53 22.94
C TYR A 49 0.33 -15.31 22.55
N LEU A 50 1.64 -15.40 22.80
CA LEU A 50 2.60 -14.34 22.53
C LEU A 50 3.41 -14.69 21.29
N VAL A 51 3.35 -13.81 20.30
CA VAL A 51 4.14 -13.87 19.08
C VAL A 51 5.21 -12.79 19.19
N PRO A 52 6.48 -13.15 19.39
CA PRO A 52 7.56 -12.18 19.37
C PRO A 52 7.76 -11.69 17.94
N VAL A 53 7.77 -10.37 17.76
CA VAL A 53 7.96 -9.72 16.46
C VAL A 53 9.16 -8.79 16.57
N TYR A 54 10.28 -9.20 15.97
CA TYR A 54 11.46 -8.35 15.84
C TYR A 54 11.37 -7.53 14.57
N VAL A 55 11.49 -6.20 14.69
CA VAL A 55 11.34 -5.33 13.52
C VAL A 55 12.42 -4.26 13.45
N ASN A 56 13.10 -4.23 12.30
CA ASN A 56 14.10 -3.24 12.00
C ASN A 56 13.50 -2.12 11.13
N ASN A 57 13.52 -0.89 11.64
CA ASN A 57 13.01 0.33 11.00
C ASN A 57 11.56 0.25 10.41
N PRO A 58 10.55 -0.17 11.19
CA PRO A 58 9.18 -0.25 10.70
C PRO A 58 8.46 1.10 10.64
N ALA A 59 7.54 1.21 9.67
CA ALA A 59 6.44 2.16 9.71
C ALA A 59 5.19 1.53 10.32
N TYR A 60 4.86 0.30 9.90
CA TYR A 60 3.65 -0.39 10.32
C TYR A 60 3.89 -1.90 10.49
N ILE A 61 3.16 -2.53 11.40
CA ILE A 61 2.92 -3.97 11.36
C ILE A 61 1.51 -4.18 10.81
N VAL A 62 1.40 -5.09 9.85
CA VAL A 62 0.12 -5.59 9.35
C VAL A 62 -0.05 -7.02 9.84
N VAL A 63 -1.15 -7.26 10.54
CA VAL A 63 -1.57 -8.56 11.06
C VAL A 63 -2.80 -8.99 10.28
N MET A 64 -2.73 -10.12 9.60
CA MET A 64 -3.87 -10.77 9.00
C MET A 64 -4.18 -12.04 9.79
N LEU A 65 -5.42 -12.18 10.23
CA LEU A 65 -5.92 -13.32 10.99
C LEU A 65 -7.05 -13.95 10.21
N ASN A 66 -6.91 -15.23 9.88
CA ASN A 66 -8.02 -16.02 9.38
C ASN A 66 -8.61 -16.80 10.56
N ASN A 67 -9.81 -16.43 10.97
CA ASN A 67 -10.53 -17.09 12.06
C ASN A 67 -12.04 -16.90 11.90
N SER A 68 -12.80 -17.90 12.32
CA SER A 68 -14.27 -17.87 12.30
C SER A 68 -14.88 -17.01 13.42
N TYR A 69 -14.07 -16.59 14.41
CA TYR A 69 -14.52 -15.82 15.56
C TYR A 69 -13.68 -14.55 15.80
N PRO A 70 -14.29 -13.49 16.36
CA PRO A 70 -13.56 -12.28 16.71
C PRO A 70 -12.53 -12.59 17.79
N LEU A 71 -11.29 -12.17 17.54
CA LEU A 71 -10.16 -12.36 18.44
C LEU A 71 -9.67 -11.00 18.93
N SER A 72 -9.34 -10.86 20.22
CA SER A 72 -8.73 -9.63 20.72
C SER A 72 -7.23 -9.68 20.48
N VAL A 73 -6.71 -8.63 19.85
CA VAL A 73 -5.34 -8.57 19.33
C VAL A 73 -4.69 -7.27 19.81
N TYR A 74 -3.55 -7.40 20.48
CA TYR A 74 -2.80 -6.25 21.00
C TYR A 74 -1.33 -6.38 20.64
N ILE A 75 -0.69 -5.27 20.31
CA ILE A 75 0.78 -5.22 20.19
C ILE A 75 1.33 -4.42 21.36
N PHE A 76 2.34 -4.99 22.01
CA PHE A 76 3.10 -4.35 23.08
C PHE A 76 4.47 -3.96 22.56
N ASP A 77 4.95 -2.78 22.95
CA ASP A 77 6.35 -2.41 22.75
C ASP A 77 7.27 -3.05 23.80
N SER A 78 8.57 -2.83 23.69
CA SER A 78 9.57 -3.33 24.64
C SER A 78 9.43 -2.78 26.06
N PHE A 79 8.62 -1.75 26.27
CA PHE A 79 8.33 -1.12 27.55
C PHE A 79 6.97 -1.54 28.12
N GLY A 80 6.22 -2.38 27.40
CA GLY A 80 4.89 -2.87 27.81
C GLY A 80 3.73 -1.93 27.47
N HIS A 81 3.95 -0.88 26.65
CA HIS A 81 2.86 -0.03 26.19
C HIS A 81 2.03 -0.74 25.12
N VAL A 82 0.71 -0.68 25.26
CA VAL A 82 -0.23 -1.20 24.26
C VAL A 82 -0.35 -0.22 23.10
N LEU A 83 -0.04 -0.68 21.89
CA LEU A 83 -0.28 0.07 20.67
C LEU A 83 -1.74 -0.05 20.25
N THR A 84 -2.37 1.10 20.00
CA THR A 84 -3.70 1.14 19.41
C THR A 84 -3.63 0.83 17.91
N PRO A 85 -4.51 -0.04 17.38
CA PRO A 85 -4.57 -0.28 15.95
C PRO A 85 -4.99 1.00 15.22
N LEU A 86 -4.32 1.30 14.11
CA LEU A 86 -4.69 2.39 13.21
C LEU A 86 -5.93 2.02 12.38
N SER A 87 -6.05 0.76 12.00
CA SER A 87 -7.20 0.25 11.26
C SER A 87 -7.47 -1.21 11.63
N TYR A 88 -8.75 -1.57 11.56
CA TYR A 88 -9.27 -2.91 11.80
C TYR A 88 -10.37 -3.17 10.78
N SER A 89 -10.12 -4.08 9.84
CA SER A 89 -11.08 -4.47 8.81
C SER A 89 -11.42 -5.95 8.94
N HIS A 90 -12.66 -6.31 8.64
CA HIS A 90 -13.13 -7.69 8.63
C HIS A 90 -13.88 -7.98 7.34
N GLU A 91 -13.37 -8.92 6.55
CA GLU A 91 -14.00 -9.39 5.32
C GLU A 91 -13.95 -10.91 5.24
N HIS A 92 -15.11 -11.55 5.08
CA HIS A 92 -15.22 -12.99 4.81
C HIS A 92 -14.43 -13.90 5.79
N GLY A 93 -14.38 -13.58 7.09
CA GLY A 93 -13.64 -14.37 8.10
C GLY A 93 -12.14 -14.04 8.18
N LEU A 94 -11.68 -13.04 7.43
CA LEU A 94 -10.34 -12.48 7.52
C LEU A 94 -10.38 -11.16 8.27
N TYR A 95 -9.59 -11.05 9.33
CA TYR A 95 -9.35 -9.81 10.04
C TYR A 95 -8.01 -9.23 9.63
N LEU A 96 -8.01 -8.00 9.14
CA LEU A 96 -6.80 -7.24 8.81
C LEU A 96 -6.64 -6.10 9.81
N ILE A 97 -5.52 -6.08 10.52
CA ILE A 97 -5.23 -5.13 11.59
C ILE A 97 -3.89 -4.48 11.32
N THR A 98 -3.85 -3.15 11.33
CA THR A 98 -2.60 -2.40 11.12
C THR A 98 -2.23 -1.61 12.35
N PHE A 99 -0.99 -1.74 12.81
CA PHE A 99 -0.44 -1.01 13.95
C PHE A 99 0.66 -0.07 13.50
N PRO A 100 0.60 1.23 13.87
CA PRO A 100 1.68 2.16 13.60
C PRO A 100 2.84 1.87 14.56
N LEU A 101 4.05 1.78 14.02
CA LEU A 101 5.25 1.61 14.84
C LEU A 101 6.01 2.93 14.93
N LEU A 102 6.29 3.35 16.16
CA LEU A 102 6.91 4.64 16.45
C LEU A 102 8.45 4.59 16.37
N LYS A 103 9.06 3.43 16.66
CA LYS A 103 10.52 3.27 16.77
C LYS A 103 10.93 1.87 16.30
N HIS A 104 12.22 1.67 16.06
CA HIS A 104 12.76 0.32 15.95
C HIS A 104 12.69 -0.36 17.32
N GLY A 105 12.50 -1.68 17.36
CA GLY A 105 12.47 -2.39 18.63
C GLY A 105 11.83 -3.78 18.56
N ASN A 106 11.74 -4.38 19.75
CA ASN A 106 11.06 -5.64 19.95
C ASN A 106 9.60 -5.35 20.26
N TYR A 107 8.72 -6.00 19.52
CA TYR A 107 7.28 -5.93 19.73
C TYR A 107 6.76 -7.31 20.08
N SER A 108 5.73 -7.37 20.91
CA SER A 108 5.04 -8.61 21.25
C SER A 108 3.58 -8.50 20.81
N LEU A 109 3.20 -9.29 19.82
CA LEU A 109 1.80 -9.44 19.44
C LEU A 109 1.17 -10.46 20.38
N VAL A 110 0.09 -10.09 21.05
CA VAL A 110 -0.65 -10.97 21.95
C VAL A 110 -2.04 -11.20 21.40
N LEU A 111 -2.35 -12.47 21.23
CA LEU A 111 -3.63 -12.99 20.81
C LEU A 111 -4.38 -13.51 22.04
N PHE A 112 -5.61 -13.06 22.24
CA PHE A 112 -6.46 -13.49 23.35
C PHE A 112 -7.64 -14.29 22.81
N ASN A 113 -7.72 -15.56 23.20
CA ASN A 113 -8.92 -16.36 22.99
C ASN A 113 -9.88 -16.16 24.17
N ASN A 114 -10.94 -15.38 23.98
CA ASN A 114 -11.99 -15.21 24.99
C ASN A 114 -13.17 -16.18 24.79
N ASN A 115 -13.07 -17.12 23.83
CA ASN A 115 -14.14 -18.07 23.56
C ASN A 115 -14.04 -19.29 24.50
N PRO A 116 -15.19 -19.91 24.82
CA PRO A 116 -15.25 -21.14 25.60
C PRO A 116 -14.79 -22.39 24.82
N GLU A 117 -14.35 -22.22 23.56
CA GLU A 117 -13.89 -23.28 22.68
C GLU A 117 -12.47 -22.99 22.18
N PRO A 118 -11.65 -24.03 21.93
CA PRO A 118 -10.34 -23.86 21.33
C PRO A 118 -10.48 -23.34 19.89
N LEU A 119 -9.55 -22.47 19.48
CA LEU A 119 -9.57 -21.84 18.16
C LEU A 119 -8.30 -22.16 17.40
N ASN A 120 -8.45 -22.50 16.12
CA ASN A 120 -7.34 -22.58 15.19
C ASN A 120 -7.29 -21.29 14.37
N VAL A 121 -6.20 -20.55 14.53
CA VAL A 121 -6.02 -19.23 13.92
C VAL A 121 -4.85 -19.30 12.96
N SER A 122 -5.06 -18.95 11.70
CA SER A 122 -3.96 -18.68 10.78
C SER A 122 -3.58 -17.21 10.88
N LEU A 123 -2.38 -16.96 11.40
CA LEU A 123 -1.81 -15.64 11.57
C LEU A 123 -0.78 -15.38 10.46
N SER A 124 -0.87 -14.22 9.83
CA SER A 124 0.16 -13.67 8.98
C SER A 124 0.56 -12.31 9.51
N VAL A 125 1.85 -12.12 9.73
CA VAL A 125 2.43 -10.86 10.20
C VAL A 125 3.42 -10.38 9.16
N THR A 126 3.27 -9.15 8.70
CA THR A 126 4.29 -8.48 7.89
C THR A 126 4.63 -7.13 8.48
N ALA A 127 5.91 -6.83 8.50
CA ALA A 127 6.40 -5.52 8.87
C ALA A 127 6.68 -4.70 7.61
N VAL A 128 6.03 -3.56 7.49
CA VAL A 128 6.26 -2.61 6.40
C VAL A 128 7.24 -1.56 6.88
N SER A 129 8.42 -1.50 6.27
CA SER A 129 9.44 -0.50 6.62
C SER A 129 9.07 0.90 6.13
N GLN A 130 9.58 1.93 6.82
CA GLN A 130 9.43 3.33 6.37
C GLN A 130 10.00 3.55 4.97
N TYR A 131 11.06 2.83 4.61
CA TYR A 131 11.65 2.87 3.28
C TYR A 131 10.66 2.42 2.19
N ILE A 132 9.91 1.34 2.44
CA ILE A 132 8.91 0.83 1.50
C ILE A 132 7.76 1.83 1.35
N VAL A 133 7.23 2.35 2.47
CA VAL A 133 6.14 3.34 2.45
C VAL A 133 6.58 4.61 1.73
N GLY A 134 7.77 5.13 2.04
CA GLY A 134 8.31 6.32 1.39
C GLY A 134 8.49 6.14 -0.12
N ASN A 135 9.03 4.99 -0.55
CA ASN A 135 9.16 4.69 -1.98
C ASN A 135 7.82 4.51 -2.68
N ALA A 136 6.85 3.86 -2.04
CA ALA A 136 5.50 3.69 -2.61
C ALA A 136 4.81 5.05 -2.79
N LEU A 137 4.89 5.95 -1.79
CA LEU A 137 4.38 7.31 -1.88
C LEU A 137 5.08 8.11 -2.99
N LEU A 138 6.41 8.00 -3.10
CA LEU A 138 7.17 8.68 -4.14
C LEU A 138 6.79 8.15 -5.54
N ILE A 139 6.68 6.83 -5.71
CA ILE A 139 6.27 6.22 -6.99
C ILE A 139 4.88 6.71 -7.39
N ASN A 140 3.91 6.73 -6.46
CA ASN A 140 2.57 7.24 -6.73
C ASN A 140 2.60 8.72 -7.14
N LEU A 141 3.34 9.55 -6.41
CA LEU A 141 3.43 10.98 -6.70
C LEU A 141 4.06 11.24 -8.09
N VAL A 142 5.11 10.50 -8.43
CA VAL A 142 5.77 10.59 -9.75
C VAL A 142 4.85 10.06 -10.85
N MET A 143 4.07 9.01 -10.58
CA MET A 143 3.08 8.48 -11.52
C MET A 143 1.99 9.51 -11.81
N ASP A 144 1.42 10.13 -10.78
CA ASP A 144 0.40 11.18 -10.91
C ASP A 144 0.92 12.38 -11.72
N LEU A 145 2.16 12.81 -11.46
CA LEU A 145 2.86 13.82 -12.26
C LEU A 145 2.98 13.41 -13.72
N GLY A 146 3.35 12.16 -14.00
CA GLY A 146 3.42 11.60 -15.34
C GLY A 146 2.08 11.65 -16.07
N VAL A 147 0.98 11.30 -15.39
CA VAL A 147 -0.39 11.37 -15.93
C VAL A 147 -0.75 12.81 -16.29
N VAL A 148 -0.51 13.77 -15.38
CA VAL A 148 -0.82 15.18 -15.62
C VAL A 148 -0.06 15.73 -16.83
N ILE A 149 1.24 15.45 -16.93
CA ILE A 149 2.09 15.86 -18.06
C ILE A 149 1.57 15.25 -19.37
N PHE A 150 1.20 13.98 -19.35
CA PHE A 150 0.63 13.29 -20.51
C PHE A 150 -0.68 13.93 -20.97
N ILE A 151 -1.63 14.15 -20.05
CA ILE A 151 -2.93 14.77 -20.36
C ILE A 151 -2.74 16.17 -20.96
N LEU A 152 -1.88 17.00 -20.35
CA LEU A 152 -1.57 18.32 -20.89
C LEU A 152 -1.01 18.24 -22.31
N GLY A 153 -0.11 17.29 -22.58
CA GLY A 153 0.42 17.04 -23.91
C GLY A 153 -0.67 16.71 -24.95
N VAL A 154 -1.57 15.78 -24.62
CA VAL A 154 -2.72 15.42 -25.47
C VAL A 154 -3.63 16.62 -25.71
N LEU A 155 -3.94 17.39 -24.67
CA LEU A 155 -4.86 18.52 -24.73
C LEU A 155 -4.36 19.62 -25.67
N LEU A 156 -3.05 19.91 -25.64
CA LEU A 156 -2.41 20.85 -26.57
C LEU A 156 -2.49 20.40 -28.03
N ILE A 157 -2.30 19.10 -28.28
CA ILE A 157 -2.44 18.52 -29.62
C ILE A 157 -3.89 18.68 -30.09
N VAL A 158 -4.85 18.21 -29.29
CA VAL A 158 -6.29 18.21 -29.60
C VAL A 158 -6.79 19.63 -29.90
N MET A 159 -6.51 20.58 -29.01
CA MET A 159 -6.87 22.00 -29.19
C MET A 159 -6.39 22.53 -30.53
N ARG A 160 -5.11 22.27 -30.88
CA ARG A 160 -4.57 22.77 -32.14
C ARG A 160 -5.21 22.10 -33.36
N THR A 161 -5.49 20.80 -33.31
CA THR A 161 -6.23 20.10 -34.38
C THR A 161 -7.63 20.67 -34.54
N LEU A 162 -8.39 20.87 -33.45
CA LEU A 162 -9.73 21.44 -33.50
C LEU A 162 -9.74 22.86 -34.09
N TYR A 163 -8.81 23.72 -33.69
CA TYR A 163 -8.64 25.05 -34.29
C TYR A 163 -8.33 24.99 -35.78
N THR A 164 -7.49 24.05 -36.21
CA THR A 164 -7.12 23.89 -37.63
C THR A 164 -8.31 23.39 -38.46
N VAL A 165 -9.07 22.44 -37.93
CA VAL A 165 -10.28 21.92 -38.57
C VAL A 165 -11.33 23.01 -38.69
N LYS A 166 -11.63 23.73 -37.60
CA LYS A 166 -12.59 24.85 -37.59
C LYS A 166 -12.19 25.94 -38.59
N TYR A 167 -10.91 26.31 -38.64
CA TYR A 167 -10.42 27.32 -39.57
C TYR A 167 -10.55 26.88 -41.04
N ARG A 168 -10.22 25.62 -41.35
CA ARG A 168 -10.44 25.07 -42.69
C ARG A 168 -11.93 25.06 -43.07
N PHE A 169 -12.81 24.72 -42.14
CA PHE A 169 -14.26 24.69 -42.38
C PHE A 169 -14.85 26.08 -42.62
N LEU A 170 -14.31 27.12 -41.97
CA LEU A 170 -14.77 28.51 -42.14
C LEU A 170 -14.26 29.15 -43.43
N ASN A 171 -13.07 28.80 -43.92
CA ASN A 171 -12.50 29.33 -45.16
C ASN A 171 -12.93 28.56 -46.43
N THR A 172 -13.72 27.49 -46.31
CA THR A 172 -14.26 26.72 -47.45
C THR A 172 -15.73 27.06 -47.76
N ARG A 173 -16.28 28.10 -47.12
CA ARG A 173 -17.53 28.79 -47.51
C ARG A 173 -17.20 30.11 -48.17
#